data_AF-A0A833LF23-F1
#
_entry.id   AF-A0A833LF23-F1
#
_cell.length_a   1.000
_cell.length_b   1.000
_cell.length_c   1.000
_cell.angle_alpha   90.00
_cell.angle_beta   90.00
_cell.angle_gamma   90.00
#
_symmetry.space_group_name_H-M   'P 1'
#
loop_
_entity.id
_entity.type
_entity.pdbx_description
1 polymer ?
#
loop_
_entity_poly.entity_id
_entity_poly.type
_entity_poly.pdbx_seq_one_letter_code
_entity_poly.pdbx_strand_id
1 'polypeptide(L)'
;MQRREFVKAAGAGLAATAVAAPAIAQSSPEIKWRLTSSFPKSLDTLYGGAETIAKAVAEATDNRFQIQVFAAGEIVPGLQAADAVTNGTVEMCHTASYY
;
A
#
# COMPACT_ATOMS: atom_id res chain seq x y z
N MET A 1 16.27 -55.51 7.16
CA MET A 1 16.76 -54.37 7.98
C MET A 1 17.24 -53.14 7.17
N GLN A 2 17.00 -53.04 5.85
CA GLN A 2 17.48 -51.90 5.04
C GLN A 2 16.46 -50.76 4.83
N ARG A 3 15.17 -50.96 5.18
CA ARG A 3 14.14 -49.91 5.05
C ARG A 3 14.19 -48.86 6.17
N ARG A 4 14.76 -49.20 7.33
CA ARG A 4 14.87 -48.29 8.50
C ARG A 4 16.07 -47.34 8.42
N GLU A 5 17.11 -47.71 7.68
CA GLU A 5 18.30 -46.87 7.44
C GLU A 5 17.99 -45.74 6.44
N PHE A 6 17.14 -46.00 5.44
CA PHE A 6 16.77 -45.00 4.42
C PHE A 6 15.95 -43.83 5.00
N VAL A 7 15.09 -44.10 5.98
CA VAL A 7 14.28 -43.07 6.67
C VAL A 7 15.14 -42.18 7.58
N LYS A 8 16.21 -42.72 8.17
CA LYS A 8 17.17 -41.93 8.96
C LYS A 8 18.03 -41.01 8.09
N ALA A 9 18.43 -41.46 6.91
CA ALA A 9 19.21 -40.64 5.96
C ALA A 9 18.38 -39.49 5.35
N ALA A 10 17.07 -39.69 5.13
CA ALA A 10 16.18 -38.65 4.63
C ALA A 10 15.78 -37.60 5.69
N GLY A 11 15.84 -37.95 6.98
CA GLY A 11 15.44 -37.05 8.08
C GLY A 11 16.48 -35.99 8.46
N ALA A 12 17.75 -36.17 8.10
CA ALA A 12 18.83 -35.26 8.48
C ALA A 12 19.13 -34.16 7.43
N GLY A 13 18.58 -34.26 6.22
CA GLY A 13 18.82 -33.29 5.13
C GLY A 13 17.73 -32.22 4.97
N LEU A 14 16.53 -32.43 5.53
CA LEU A 14 15.39 -31.53 5.33
C LEU A 14 15.18 -30.51 6.47
N ALA A 15 15.94 -30.62 7.56
CA ALA A 15 15.84 -29.70 8.70
C ALA A 15 16.76 -28.47 8.60
N ALA A 16 17.58 -28.36 7.55
CA ALA A 16 18.60 -27.30 7.41
C ALA A 16 18.31 -26.25 6.33
N THR A 17 17.21 -26.37 5.58
CA THR A 17 16.86 -25.40 4.51
C THR A 17 15.59 -24.59 4.76
N ALA A 18 15.00 -24.68 5.97
CA ALA A 18 14.23 -23.54 6.49
C ALA A 18 15.20 -22.44 6.94
N VAL A 19 16.21 -22.14 6.11
CA VAL A 19 16.80 -20.81 6.07
C VAL A 19 15.59 -19.93 5.85
N ALA A 20 15.28 -19.08 6.83
CA ALA A 20 14.30 -18.03 6.67
C ALA A 20 14.63 -17.36 5.33
N ALA A 21 13.88 -17.70 4.28
CA ALA A 21 14.01 -17.04 3.01
C ALA A 21 13.82 -15.57 3.36
N PRO A 22 14.79 -14.69 3.06
CA PRO A 22 14.63 -13.28 3.37
C PRO A 22 13.26 -12.88 2.82
N ALA A 23 12.45 -12.18 3.61
CA ALA A 23 11.15 -11.67 3.15
C ALA A 23 11.26 -10.84 1.85
N ILE A 24 12.49 -10.49 1.46
CA ILE A 24 12.93 -9.97 0.16
C ILE A 24 12.46 -10.81 -1.05
N ALA A 25 12.22 -12.12 -0.89
CA ALA A 25 11.75 -12.97 -2.00
C ALA A 25 10.23 -12.89 -2.27
N GLN A 26 9.44 -12.24 -1.39
CA GLN A 26 8.07 -11.87 -1.76
C GLN A 26 8.12 -10.51 -2.46
N SER A 27 7.93 -10.49 -3.77
CA SER A 27 7.66 -9.25 -4.48
C SER A 27 6.44 -8.58 -3.85
N SER A 28 6.64 -7.43 -3.20
CA SER A 28 5.53 -6.56 -2.81
C SER A 28 4.70 -6.24 -4.06
N PRO A 29 3.36 -6.32 -3.98
CA PRO A 29 2.49 -6.05 -5.11
C PRO A 29 2.62 -4.58 -5.53
N GLU A 30 2.38 -4.32 -6.82
CA GLU A 30 2.16 -2.96 -7.28
C GLU A 30 0.75 -2.51 -6.87
N ILE A 31 0.67 -1.37 -6.18
CA ILE A 31 -0.55 -0.76 -5.68
C ILE A 31 -0.68 0.64 -6.29
N LYS A 32 -1.86 0.95 -6.83
CA LYS A 32 -2.21 2.28 -7.34
C LYS A 32 -3.51 2.72 -6.70
N TRP A 33 -3.45 3.74 -5.86
CA TRP A 33 -4.63 4.34 -5.24
C TRP A 33 -4.88 5.74 -5.78
N ARG A 34 -6.16 6.12 -5.83
CA ARG A 34 -6.61 7.47 -6.08
C ARG A 34 -7.01 8.08 -4.75
N LEU A 35 -6.51 9.28 -4.49
CA LEU A 35 -6.82 10.09 -3.33
C LEU A 35 -7.61 11.31 -3.78
N THR A 36 -8.87 11.43 -3.35
CA THR A 36 -9.62 12.68 -3.52
C THR A 36 -9.41 13.59 -2.31
N SER A 37 -8.98 14.83 -2.54
CA SER A 37 -8.79 15.82 -1.48
C SER A 37 -10.02 16.71 -1.35
N SER A 38 -10.38 17.08 -0.12
CA SER A 38 -11.40 18.09 0.16
C SER A 38 -10.91 19.52 -0.09
N PHE A 39 -9.61 19.70 -0.40
CA PHE A 39 -8.96 21.00 -0.52
C PHE A 39 -8.58 21.32 -1.98
N PRO A 40 -8.67 22.58 -2.42
CA PRO A 40 -8.23 23.00 -3.75
C PRO A 40 -6.70 23.08 -3.83
N LYS A 41 -6.13 22.99 -5.04
CA LYS A 41 -4.67 23.11 -5.29
C LYS A 41 -4.07 24.43 -4.79
N SER A 42 -4.87 25.49 -4.71
CA SER A 42 -4.45 26.80 -4.21
C SER A 42 -4.18 26.83 -2.70
N LEU A 43 -4.68 25.85 -1.95
CA LEU A 43 -4.45 25.69 -0.52
C LEU A 43 -3.26 24.74 -0.32
N ASP A 44 -2.07 25.21 -0.68
CA ASP A 44 -0.83 24.43 -0.76
C ASP A 44 -0.48 23.71 0.54
N THR A 45 -0.71 24.31 1.72
CA THR A 45 -0.44 23.63 2.99
C THR A 45 -1.32 22.39 3.20
N LEU A 46 -2.60 22.46 2.83
CA LEU A 46 -3.54 21.35 3.03
C LEU A 46 -3.47 20.37 1.86
N TYR A 47 -3.61 20.84 0.62
CA TYR A 47 -3.51 19.98 -0.55
C TYR A 47 -2.10 19.36 -0.68
N GLY A 48 -1.05 20.15 -0.48
CA GLY A 48 0.34 19.68 -0.50
C GLY A 48 0.67 18.69 0.62
N GLY A 49 -0.11 18.66 1.71
CA GLY A 49 -0.03 17.58 2.70
C GLY A 49 -0.34 16.20 2.09
N ALA A 50 -1.32 16.11 1.20
CA ALA A 50 -1.64 14.88 0.48
C ALA A 50 -0.53 14.50 -0.53
N GLU A 51 0.04 15.49 -1.23
CA GLU A 51 1.16 15.27 -2.15
C GLU A 51 2.43 14.80 -1.41
N THR A 52 2.67 15.35 -0.22
CA THR A 52 3.79 14.95 0.64
C THR A 52 3.68 13.49 1.04
N ILE A 53 2.49 13.03 1.45
CA ILE A 53 2.24 11.62 1.77
C ILE A 53 2.40 10.74 0.52
N ALA A 54 1.83 11.15 -0.61
CA ALA A 54 1.94 10.40 -1.86
C ALA A 54 3.39 10.18 -2.28
N LYS A 55 4.22 11.24 -2.20
CA LYS A 55 5.65 11.17 -2.48
C LYS A 55 6.40 10.28 -1.48
N ALA A 56 6.16 10.45 -0.18
CA ALA A 56 6.81 9.66 0.85
C ALA A 56 6.50 8.15 0.72
N VAL A 57 5.26 7.79 0.39
CA VAL A 57 4.85 6.41 0.15
C VAL A 57 5.53 5.84 -1.11
N ALA A 58 5.57 6.61 -2.20
CA ALA A 58 6.27 6.19 -3.41
C ALA A 58 7.77 5.96 -3.15
N GLU A 59 8.45 6.86 -2.45
CA GLU A 59 9.86 6.74 -2.07
C GLU A 59 10.11 5.54 -1.15
N ALA A 60 9.27 5.34 -0.13
CA ALA A 60 9.42 4.24 0.82
C ALA A 60 9.15 2.85 0.23
N THR A 61 8.52 2.78 -0.94
CA THR A 61 8.10 1.52 -1.57
C THR A 61 8.81 1.24 -2.90
N ASP A 62 9.88 1.96 -3.21
CA ASP A 62 10.55 1.91 -4.52
C ASP A 62 9.55 2.03 -5.68
N ASN A 63 8.64 3.00 -5.54
CA ASN A 63 7.54 3.28 -6.45
C ASN A 63 6.48 2.18 -6.61
N ARG A 64 6.51 1.11 -5.80
CA ARG A 64 5.51 0.03 -5.90
C ARG A 64 4.13 0.43 -5.37
N PHE A 65 4.04 1.39 -4.45
CA PHE A 65 2.78 1.98 -4.05
C PHE A 65 2.72 3.44 -4.53
N GLN A 66 1.88 3.68 -5.53
CA GLN A 66 1.60 5.00 -6.07
C GLN A 66 0.25 5.52 -5.58
N ILE A 67 0.21 6.79 -5.13
CA ILE A 67 -1.01 7.50 -4.77
C ILE A 67 -1.16 8.69 -5.72
N GLN A 68 -2.21 8.69 -6.53
CA GLN A 68 -2.54 9.81 -7.39
C GLN A 68 -3.49 10.77 -6.66
N VAL A 69 -3.05 12.01 -6.45
CA VAL A 69 -3.78 13.03 -5.69
C VAL A 69 -4.64 13.88 -6.63
N PHE A 70 -5.93 13.96 -6.32
CA PHE A 70 -6.93 14.77 -7.02
C PHE A 70 -7.43 15.88 -6.09
N ALA A 71 -7.54 17.09 -6.61
CA ALA A 71 -8.05 18.23 -5.87
C ALA A 71 -9.57 18.19 -5.71
N ALA A 72 -10.08 19.02 -4.79
CA ALA A 72 -11.52 19.18 -4.59
C ALA A 72 -12.24 19.44 -5.93
N GLY A 73 -13.26 18.64 -6.24
CA GLY A 73 -14.06 18.76 -7.45
C GLY A 73 -13.52 18.01 -8.68
N GLU A 74 -12.29 17.47 -8.65
CA GLU A 74 -11.76 16.70 -9.80
C GLU A 74 -12.37 15.29 -9.90
N ILE A 75 -12.79 14.69 -8.78
CA ILE A 75 -13.53 13.41 -8.74
C ILE A 75 -14.94 13.61 -8.15
N VAL A 76 -15.01 14.22 -6.97
CA VAL A 76 -16.25 14.54 -6.26
C VAL A 76 -16.16 15.93 -5.64
N PRO A 77 -17.29 16.58 -5.31
CA PRO A 77 -17.31 17.78 -4.47
C PRO A 77 -16.51 17.57 -3.18
N GLY A 78 -15.79 18.60 -2.71
CA GLY A 78 -14.83 18.45 -1.60
C GLY A 78 -15.45 17.92 -0.30
N LEU A 79 -16.70 18.28 0.02
CA LEU A 79 -17.40 17.80 1.22
C LEU A 79 -17.84 16.32 1.12
N GLN A 80 -17.76 15.70 -0.05
CA GLN A 80 -18.15 14.31 -0.29
C GLN A 80 -16.93 13.36 -0.36
N ALA A 81 -15.73 13.83 0.00
CA ALA A 81 -14.52 13.03 -0.09
C ALA A 81 -14.59 11.73 0.73
N ALA A 82 -15.14 11.79 1.95
CA ALA A 82 -15.31 10.62 2.81
C ALA A 82 -16.40 9.66 2.29
N ASP A 83 -17.49 10.18 1.75
CA ASP A 83 -18.54 9.37 1.11
C ASP A 83 -18.00 8.61 -0.11
N ALA A 84 -17.13 9.24 -0.90
CA ALA A 84 -16.49 8.62 -2.05
C ALA A 84 -15.61 7.43 -1.66
N VAL A 85 -14.95 7.48 -0.51
CA VAL A 85 -14.21 6.33 0.05
C VAL A 85 -15.18 5.27 0.55
N THR A 86 -16.19 5.67 1.33
CA THR A 86 -17.21 4.77 1.90
C THR A 86 -17.91 3.94 0.83
N ASN A 87 -18.21 4.56 -0.31
CA ASN A 87 -18.90 3.91 -1.43
C ASN A 87 -17.93 3.23 -2.42
N GLY A 88 -16.62 3.18 -2.12
CA GLY A 88 -15.62 2.51 -2.96
C GLY A 88 -15.33 3.20 -4.30
N THR A 89 -15.66 4.49 -4.44
CA THR A 89 -15.37 5.27 -5.67
C THR A 89 -13.87 5.55 -5.80
N VAL A 90 -13.21 5.81 -4.68
CA VAL A 90 -11.75 6.00 -4.56
C VAL A 90 -11.24 5.22 -3.34
N GLU A 91 -9.97 4.87 -3.36
CA GLU A 91 -9.36 4.01 -2.35
C GLU A 91 -9.02 4.78 -1.06
N MET A 92 -8.86 6.10 -1.13
CA MET A 92 -8.61 6.96 0.03
C MET A 92 -9.04 8.42 -0.20
N CYS A 93 -9.08 9.21 0.88
CA CYS A 93 -9.28 10.65 0.80
C CYS A 93 -8.39 11.42 1.79
N HIS A 94 -8.19 12.71 1.52
CA HIS A 94 -7.64 13.67 2.49
C HIS A 94 -8.70 14.71 2.82
N THR A 95 -9.25 14.64 4.03
CA THR A 95 -10.37 15.47 4.50
C THR A 95 -10.21 15.84 5.96
N ALA A 96 -11.07 16.75 6.45
CA ALA A 96 -11.24 17.02 7.86
C ALA A 96 -12.45 16.24 8.41
N SER A 97 -12.32 15.66 9.60
CA SER A 97 -13.36 14.80 10.20
C SER A 97 -14.64 15.53 10.61
N TYR A 98 -14.66 16.86 10.54
CA TYR A 98 -15.84 17.69 10.84
C TYR A 98 -16.63 18.09 9.58
N TYR A 99 -16.19 17.62 8.40
CA TYR A 99 -16.95 17.72 7.15
C TYR A 99 -18.03 16.65 7.07
#